data_AF-A0A6G3WID0-F1
#
_entry.id   AF-A0A6G3WID0-F1
#
_cell.length_a   1.000
_cell.length_b   1.000
_cell.length_c   1.000
_cell.angle_alpha   90.00
_cell.angle_beta   90.00
_cell.angle_gamma   90.00
#
_symmetry.space_group_name_H-M   'P 1'
#
loop_
_entity.id
_entity.type
_entity.pdbx_description
1 polymer ?
#
loop_
_entity_poly.entity_id
_entity_poly.type
_entity_poly.pdbx_seq_one_letter_code
_entity_poly.pdbx_strand_id
1 'polypeptide(L)'
;STLIKILLGLSPATEGRAAVLGLDVATSGAAIRERVGYMPEHDCLPPDVSATEFVVHMARMSGLPPTAARERTADTLRHVGLYEERYRPIGG
;
A
#
# COMPACT_ATOMS: atom_id res chain seq x y z
N SER A 1 10.99 6.66 9.54
CA SER A 1 11.35 5.23 9.68
C SER A 1 12.53 4.79 8.80
N THR A 2 13.60 4.20 9.38
CA THR A 2 14.80 3.68 8.68
C THR A 2 14.77 2.14 8.53
N LEU A 3 14.47 1.41 9.61
CA LEU A 3 14.42 -0.06 9.58
C LEU A 3 13.38 -0.59 8.57
N ILE A 4 12.18 -0.02 8.53
CA ILE A 4 11.13 -0.48 7.60
C ILE A 4 11.55 -0.26 6.15
N LYS A 5 12.21 0.86 5.84
CA LYS A 5 12.75 1.12 4.50
C LYS A 5 13.81 0.10 4.11
N ILE A 6 14.66 -0.30 5.07
CA ILE A 6 15.61 -1.40 4.86
C ILE A 6 14.85 -2.68 4.55
N LEU A 7 13.92 -3.12 5.41
CA LEU A 7 13.16 -4.37 5.23
C LEU A 7 12.38 -4.46 3.90
N LEU A 8 11.94 -3.32 3.36
CA LEU A 8 11.24 -3.25 2.07
C LEU A 8 12.18 -3.14 0.85
N GLY A 9 13.50 -3.18 1.07
CA GLY A 9 14.51 -2.99 0.03
C GLY A 9 14.47 -1.59 -0.59
N LEU A 10 14.05 -0.58 0.17
CA LEU A 10 14.03 0.83 -0.22
C LEU A 10 15.29 1.59 0.23
N SER A 11 16.10 0.99 1.11
CA SER A 11 17.38 1.52 1.55
C SER A 11 18.32 0.37 1.89
N PRO A 12 19.63 0.48 1.60
CA PRO A 12 20.58 -0.56 1.95
C PRO A 12 20.82 -0.58 3.47
N ALA A 13 21.02 -1.78 4.03
CA ALA A 13 21.62 -1.92 5.35
C ALA A 13 23.12 -1.60 5.27
N THR A 14 23.67 -0.95 6.28
CA THR A 14 25.12 -0.74 6.37
C THR A 14 25.83 -2.08 6.54
N GLU A 15 25.33 -2.93 7.43
CA GLU A 15 25.84 -4.27 7.69
C GLU A 15 24.68 -5.20 8.13
N GLY A 16 24.95 -6.50 8.17
CA GLY A 16 23.99 -7.52 8.59
C GLY A 16 23.14 -8.09 7.46
N ARG A 17 22.17 -8.92 7.83
CA ARG A 17 21.26 -9.61 6.90
C ARG A 17 19.84 -9.59 7.44
N ALA A 18 18.87 -9.53 6.55
CA ALA A 18 17.46 -9.60 6.88
C ALA A 18 16.71 -10.36 5.77
N ALA A 19 15.63 -11.03 6.17
CA ALA A 19 14.73 -11.69 5.25
C ALA A 19 13.29 -11.32 5.57
N VAL A 20 12.47 -11.15 4.53
CA VAL A 20 11.02 -10.91 4.62
C VAL A 20 10.33 -11.96 3.78
N LEU A 21 9.42 -12.74 4.39
CA LEU A 21 8.74 -13.86 3.72
C LEU A 21 9.72 -14.86 3.08
N GLY A 22 10.88 -15.08 3.72
CA GLY A 22 11.95 -15.96 3.20
C GLY A 22 12.78 -15.36 2.07
N LEU A 23 12.54 -14.10 1.69
CA LEU A 23 13.26 -13.40 0.63
C LEU A 23 14.34 -12.51 1.21
N ASP A 24 15.53 -12.56 0.64
CA ASP A 24 16.64 -11.71 1.04
C ASP A 24 16.35 -10.24 0.67
N VAL A 25 16.43 -9.37 1.67
CA VAL A 25 16.05 -7.95 1.56
C VAL A 25 16.97 -7.17 0.61
N ALA A 26 18.26 -7.52 0.52
CA ALA A 26 19.24 -6.83 -0.30
C ALA A 26 19.06 -7.11 -1.81
N THR A 27 18.47 -8.26 -2.14
CA THR A 27 18.36 -8.74 -3.55
C THR A 27 16.92 -8.84 -4.05
N SER A 28 15.94 -8.97 -3.14
CA SER A 28 14.55 -9.31 -3.49
C SER A 28 13.54 -8.19 -3.20
N GLY A 29 13.99 -6.94 -3.10
CA GLY A 29 13.14 -5.80 -2.72
C GLY A 29 11.85 -5.64 -3.53
N ALA A 30 11.90 -5.82 -4.85
CA ALA A 30 10.70 -5.75 -5.70
C ALA A 30 9.69 -6.86 -5.37
N ALA A 31 10.16 -8.11 -5.29
CA ALA A 31 9.34 -9.26 -4.96
C ALA A 31 8.75 -9.19 -3.53
N ILE A 32 9.45 -8.53 -2.61
CA ILE A 32 8.93 -8.24 -1.27
C ILE A 32 7.76 -7.24 -1.36
N ARG A 33 7.92 -6.13 -2.09
CA ARG A 33 6.88 -5.09 -2.22
C ARG A 33 5.65 -5.52 -3.02
N GLU A 34 5.76 -6.53 -3.87
CA GLU A 34 4.59 -7.19 -4.49
C GLU A 34 3.69 -7.91 -3.47
N ARG A 35 4.25 -8.32 -2.33
CA ARG A 35 3.56 -9.10 -1.29
C ARG A 35 3.24 -8.30 -0.03
N VAL A 36 3.86 -7.14 0.14
CA VAL A 36 3.78 -6.32 1.35
C VAL A 36 3.29 -4.93 1.01
N GLY A 37 2.13 -4.56 1.57
CA GLY A 37 1.65 -3.17 1.59
C GLY A 37 2.38 -2.36 2.66
N TYR A 38 2.77 -1.13 2.32
CA TYR A 38 3.45 -0.22 3.24
C TYR A 38 2.78 1.16 3.22
N MET A 39 2.36 1.64 4.40
CA MET A 39 1.88 3.00 4.61
C MET A 39 3.01 3.81 5.27
N PRO A 40 3.57 4.84 4.62
CA PRO A 40 4.56 5.70 5.22
C PRO A 40 3.96 6.56 6.33
N GLU A 41 4.83 7.08 7.20
CA GLU A 41 4.46 7.95 8.33
C GLU A 41 3.96 9.34 7.90
N HIS A 42 4.31 9.79 6.68
CA HIS A 42 3.88 11.08 6.15
C HIS A 42 2.66 10.88 5.27
N ASP A 43 1.64 11.73 5.44
CA ASP A 43 0.45 11.72 4.60
C ASP A 43 0.83 12.01 3.14
N CYS A 44 0.66 11.00 2.30
CA CYS A 44 0.93 11.06 0.86
C CYS A 44 -0.36 10.85 0.05
N LEU A 45 -1.51 11.17 0.64
CA LEU A 45 -2.81 10.99 0.01
C LEU A 45 -3.21 12.25 -0.78
N PRO A 46 -3.73 12.11 -2.02
CA PRO A 46 -4.26 13.24 -2.78
C PRO A 46 -5.49 13.84 -2.08
N PRO A 47 -5.51 15.14 -1.73
CA PRO A 47 -6.58 15.74 -0.94
C PRO A 47 -7.89 15.92 -1.73
N ASP A 48 -7.79 16.05 -3.05
CA ASP A 48 -8.87 16.32 -3.99
C ASP A 48 -9.54 15.04 -4.53
N VAL A 49 -9.10 13.87 -4.07
CA VAL A 49 -9.59 12.57 -4.52
C VAL A 49 -10.34 11.89 -3.38
N SER A 50 -11.40 11.13 -3.71
CA SER A 50 -12.13 10.34 -2.72
C SER A 50 -11.39 9.06 -2.32
N ALA A 51 -11.71 8.52 -1.14
CA ALA A 51 -11.17 7.22 -0.70
C ALA A 51 -11.49 6.09 -1.70
N THR A 52 -12.68 6.10 -2.32
CA THR A 52 -13.06 5.11 -3.34
C THR A 52 -12.14 5.18 -4.56
N GLU A 53 -11.93 6.38 -5.12
CA GLU A 53 -11.12 6.57 -6.31
C GLU A 53 -9.66 6.16 -6.07
N PHE A 54 -9.10 6.61 -4.94
CA PHE A 54 -7.73 6.27 -4.57
C PHE A 54 -7.54 4.77 -4.40
N VAL A 55 -8.39 4.10 -3.61
CA VAL A 55 -8.23 2.66 -3.32
C VAL A 55 -8.52 1.81 -4.56
N VAL A 56 -9.50 2.18 -5.40
CA VAL A 56 -9.71 1.51 -6.71
C VAL A 56 -8.47 1.65 -7.60
N HIS A 57 -7.87 2.84 -7.65
CA HIS A 57 -6.65 3.05 -8.43
C HIS A 57 -5.51 2.17 -7.94
N MET A 58 -5.26 2.14 -6.62
CA MET A 58 -4.24 1.29 -6.00
C MET A 58 -4.51 -0.19 -6.26
N ALA A 59 -5.75 -0.65 -6.11
CA ALA A 59 -6.14 -2.03 -6.39
C ALA A 59 -5.83 -2.45 -7.84
N ARG A 60 -6.09 -1.56 -8.81
CA ARG A 60 -5.76 -1.79 -10.23
C ARG A 60 -4.24 -1.80 -10.47
N MET A 61 -3.49 -0.91 -9.82
CA MET A 61 -2.01 -0.94 -9.89
C MET A 61 -1.44 -2.24 -9.32
N SER A 62 -2.10 -2.83 -8.32
CA SER A 62 -1.76 -4.15 -7.79
C SER A 62 -2.24 -5.33 -8.67
N GLY A 63 -2.80 -5.05 -9.85
CA GLY A 63 -3.16 -6.08 -10.85
C GLY A 63 -4.61 -6.56 -10.83
N LEU A 64 -5.50 -5.96 -10.03
CA LEU A 64 -6.92 -6.36 -10.02
C LEU A 64 -7.66 -5.86 -11.28
N PRO A 65 -8.48 -6.70 -11.93
CA PRO A 65 -9.39 -6.26 -12.98
C PRO A 65 -10.37 -5.17 -12.50
N PRO A 66 -10.90 -4.32 -13.39
CA PRO A 66 -11.72 -3.17 -12.99
C PRO A 66 -12.94 -3.50 -12.13
N THR A 67 -13.60 -4.64 -12.34
CA THR A 67 -14.75 -5.08 -11.53
C THR A 67 -14.31 -5.52 -10.13
N ALA A 68 -13.34 -6.44 -10.07
CA ALA A 68 -12.77 -6.94 -8.81
C ALA A 68 -12.16 -5.82 -7.95
N ALA A 69 -11.53 -4.83 -8.58
CA ALA A 69 -10.99 -3.67 -7.89
C ALA A 69 -12.08 -2.87 -7.17
N ARG A 70 -13.23 -2.64 -7.82
CA ARG A 70 -14.36 -1.91 -7.21
C ARG A 70 -14.98 -2.66 -6.04
N GLU A 71 -15.21 -3.96 -6.22
CA GLU A 71 -15.76 -4.83 -5.17
C GLU A 71 -14.82 -4.88 -3.96
N ARG A 72 -13.53 -5.16 -4.20
CA ARG A 72 -12.52 -5.21 -3.15
C ARG A 72 -12.36 -3.88 -2.41
N THR A 73 -12.44 -2.75 -3.12
CA THR A 73 -12.43 -1.42 -2.49
C THR A 73 -13.63 -1.23 -1.56
N ALA A 74 -14.84 -1.55 -2.01
CA ALA A 74 -16.05 -1.42 -1.20
C ALA A 74 -15.95 -2.24 0.10
N ASP A 75 -15.47 -3.48 0.00
CA ASP A 75 -15.27 -4.35 1.17
C ASP A 75 -14.19 -3.85 2.10
N THR A 76 -13.07 -3.38 1.55
CA THR A 76 -11.94 -2.85 2.34
C THR A 76 -12.36 -1.58 3.10
N LEU A 77 -13.04 -0.64 2.43
CA LEU A 77 -13.52 0.59 3.06
C LEU A 77 -14.58 0.31 4.13
N ARG A 78 -15.42 -0.72 3.94
CA ARG A 78 -16.34 -1.19 4.99
C ARG A 78 -15.59 -1.77 6.17
N HIS A 79 -14.57 -2.57 5.93
CA HIS A 79 -13.77 -3.21 6.98
C HIS A 79 -13.08 -2.19 7.89
N VAL A 80 -12.59 -1.08 7.33
CA VAL A 80 -11.92 -0.02 8.09
C VAL A 80 -12.86 1.11 8.55
N GLY A 81 -14.18 0.95 8.39
CA GLY A 81 -15.18 1.92 8.86
C GLY A 81 -15.29 3.21 8.04
N LEU A 82 -14.74 3.25 6.84
CA LEU A 82 -14.75 4.41 5.93
C LEU A 82 -15.81 4.32 4.83
N TYR A 83 -16.68 3.30 4.85
CA TYR A 83 -17.61 3.07 3.76
C TYR A 83 -18.61 4.21 3.55
N GLU A 84 -19.19 4.78 4.60
CA GLU A 84 -20.18 5.85 4.46
C GLU A 84 -19.59 7.13 3.84
N GLU A 85 -18.35 7.46 4.20
CA GLU A 85 -17.63 8.65 3.73
C GLU A 85 -16.82 8.41 2.45
N ARG A 86 -16.98 7.25 1.79
CA ARG A 86 -16.10 6.79 0.72
C ARG A 86 -16.02 7.68 -0.53
N TYR A 87 -16.99 8.59 -0.71
CA TYR A 87 -17.05 9.54 -1.81
C TYR A 87 -16.65 10.97 -1.41
N ARG A 88 -16.39 11.22 -0.12
CA ARG A 88 -15.89 12.51 0.35
C ARG A 88 -14.41 12.67 -0.07
N PRO A 89 -13.99 13.85 -0.54
CA PRO A 89 -12.56 14.12 -0.75
C PRO A 89 -11.77 13.89 0.53
N ILE A 90 -10.59 13.28 0.41
CA ILE A 90 -9.73 12.96 1.57
C ILE A 90 -9.31 14.22 2.33
N GLY A 91 -9.15 15.34 1.63
CA GLY A 91 -8.77 16.64 2.19
C GLY A 91 -9.81 17.28 3.10
N GLY A 92 -11.05 16.77 3.14
CA GLY A 92 -12.13 17.29 3.98
C GLY A 92 -13.27 17.91 3.21
#